data_AF-A0A3D3G1P2-F1
#
_entry.id   AF-A0A3D3G1P2-F1
#
_cell.length_a   1.000
_cell.length_b   1.000
_cell.length_c   1.000
_cell.angle_alpha   90.00
_cell.angle_beta   90.00
_cell.angle_gamma   90.00
#
_symmetry.space_group_name_H-M   'P 1'
#
loop_
_entity.id
_entity.type
_entity.pdbx_description
1 polymer ?
#
loop_
_entity_poly.entity_id
_entity_poly.type
_entity_poly.pdbx_seq_one_letter_code
_entity_poly.pdbx_strand_id
1 'polypeptide(L)' 'MMMACQPSTHLSPVIPANLLEPCPDLQKLESGQGKVALVWAIDVVAKYNDCKARHAAIVKAIK' A
#
# COMPACT_ATOMS: atom_id res chain seq x y z
N MET A 1 -29.30 -16.83 -36.54
CA MET A 1 -28.23 -15.86 -36.19
C MET A 1 -28.16 -15.82 -34.66
N MET A 2 -27.08 -16.33 -34.06
CA MET A 2 -26.94 -16.39 -32.60
C MET A 2 -26.44 -15.03 -32.08
N MET A 3 -27.29 -14.30 -31.35
CA MET A 3 -26.90 -13.10 -30.62
C MET A 3 -26.23 -13.54 -29.32
N ALA A 4 -24.90 -13.51 -29.26
CA ALA A 4 -24.17 -13.64 -28.01
C ALA A 4 -24.17 -12.28 -27.30
N CYS A 5 -24.44 -12.28 -25.99
CA CYS A 5 -24.41 -11.07 -25.17
C CYS A 5 -22.98 -10.51 -25.11
N GLN A 6 -22.80 -9.24 -25.45
CA GLN A 6 -21.56 -8.53 -25.20
C GLN A 6 -21.35 -8.40 -23.68
N PRO A 7 -20.13 -8.68 -23.15
CA PRO A 7 -19.84 -8.41 -21.75
C PRO A 7 -19.84 -6.89 -21.52
N SER A 8 -20.86 -6.36 -20.85
CA SER A 8 -21.00 -4.92 -20.55
C SER A 8 -20.19 -4.45 -19.34
N THR A 9 -19.53 -5.34 -18.62
CA THR A 9 -18.66 -4.96 -17.50
C THR A 9 -17.27 -4.65 -18.01
N HIS A 10 -17.08 -3.40 -18.46
CA HIS A 10 -15.76 -2.79 -18.41
C HIS A 10 -15.40 -2.65 -16.93
N LEU A 11 -14.76 -3.68 -16.37
CA LEU A 11 -14.10 -3.59 -15.08
C LEU A 11 -12.90 -2.65 -15.27
N SER A 12 -13.16 -1.33 -15.23
CA SER A 12 -12.07 -0.40 -14.96
C SER A 12 -11.42 -0.88 -13.66
N PRO A 13 -10.09 -1.00 -13.59
CA PRO A 13 -9.41 -1.31 -12.35
C PRO A 13 -9.61 -0.11 -11.41
N VAL A 14 -10.73 -0.11 -10.70
CA VAL A 14 -10.98 0.87 -9.64
C VAL A 14 -10.07 0.45 -8.51
N ILE A 15 -8.92 1.10 -8.41
CA ILE A 15 -7.99 0.89 -7.30
C ILE A 15 -8.70 1.41 -6.04
N PRO A 16 -8.89 0.56 -5.01
CA PRO A 16 -9.44 1.00 -3.73
C PRO A 16 -8.74 2.25 -3.18
N ALA A 17 -9.49 3.21 -2.65
CA ALA A 17 -8.95 4.50 -2.20
C ALA A 17 -7.86 4.35 -1.12
N ASN A 18 -7.99 3.38 -0.23
CA ASN A 18 -7.00 3.05 0.81
C ASN A 18 -5.67 2.54 0.25
N LEU A 19 -5.61 2.11 -1.01
CA LEU A 19 -4.36 1.76 -1.70
C LEU A 19 -3.70 2.98 -2.33
N LEU A 20 -4.46 4.04 -2.60
CA LEU A 20 -3.93 5.26 -3.24
C LEU A 20 -3.31 6.25 -2.24
N GLU A 21 -3.48 6.05 -0.93
CA GLU A 21 -2.82 6.92 0.04
C GLU A 21 -1.29 6.77 -0.06
N PRO A 22 -0.51 7.84 0.09
CA PRO A 22 0.95 7.71 0.11
C PRO A 22 1.41 6.88 1.31
N CYS A 23 2.66 6.39 1.25
CA CYS A 23 3.29 5.81 2.43
C CYS A 23 3.58 6.92 3.45
N PRO A 24 3.40 6.65 4.75
CA PRO A 24 3.59 7.67 5.78
C PRO A 24 5.05 8.08 5.87
N ASP A 25 5.28 9.36 6.19
CA ASP A 25 6.62 9.83 6.52
C ASP A 25 7.16 9.14 7.78
N LEU A 26 8.46 8.90 7.75
CA LEU A 26 9.15 8.36 8.92
C LEU A 26 9.39 9.48 9.93
N GLN A 27 9.20 9.14 11.20
CA GLN A 27 9.56 10.06 12.28
C GLN A 27 11.07 10.26 12.28
N LYS A 28 11.54 11.44 12.69
CA LYS A 28 12.97 11.64 12.91
C LYS A 28 13.43 10.79 14.10
N LEU A 29 14.67 10.31 14.03
CA LEU A 29 15.30 9.66 15.17
C LEU A 29 15.83 10.74 16.10
N GLU A 30 15.11 10.99 17.19
CA GLU A 30 15.42 12.07 18.13
C GLU A 30 16.68 11.78 18.98
N SER A 31 17.09 10.52 19.10
CA SER A 31 18.27 10.13 19.89
C SER A 31 18.82 8.77 19.49
N GLY A 32 20.15 8.63 19.52
CA GLY A 32 20.85 7.34 19.38
C GLY A 32 20.82 6.47 20.64
N GLN A 33 20.17 6.90 21.73
CA GLN A 33 20.01 6.06 22.92
C GLN A 33 19.25 4.77 22.55
N GLY A 34 19.78 3.62 22.98
CA GLY A 34 19.26 2.31 22.57
C GLY A 34 17.76 2.13 22.78
N LYS A 35 17.20 2.61 23.90
CA LYS A 35 15.75 2.56 24.15
C LYS A 35 14.95 3.36 23.11
N VAL A 36 15.38 4.57 22.79
CA VAL A 36 14.71 5.46 21.83
C VAL A 36 14.86 4.91 20.42
N ALA A 37 16.08 4.53 20.04
CA ALA A 37 16.37 3.95 18.73
C ALA A 37 15.62 2.63 18.47
N LEU A 38 15.48 1.78 19.49
CA LEU A 38 14.73 0.52 19.36
C LEU A 38 13.24 0.77 19.13
N VAL A 39 12.61 1.64 19.92
CA VAL A 39 11.20 1.98 19.75
C VAL A 39 10.94 2.63 18.39
N TRP A 40 11.83 3.54 17.97
CA TRP A 40 11.79 4.16 16.65
C TRP A 40 11.91 3.10 15.52
N ALA A 41 12.84 2.16 15.64
CA ALA A 41 13.04 1.12 14.62
C ALA A 41 11.81 0.21 14.47
N ILE A 42 11.14 -0.13 15.57
CA ILE A 42 9.89 -0.91 15.54
C ILE A 42 8.81 -0.17 14.75
N ASP A 43 8.61 1.12 15.03
CA ASP A 43 7.63 1.96 14.30
C ASP A 43 7.96 2.04 12.80
N VAL A 44 9.23 2.26 12.45
CA VAL A 44 9.69 2.30 11.05
C VAL A 44 9.42 0.99 10.32
N VAL A 45 9.74 -0.15 10.94
CA VAL A 45 9.51 -1.48 10.33
C VAL A 45 8.02 -1.74 10.13
N ALA A 46 7.18 -1.35 11.09
CA ALA A 46 5.73 -1.48 10.97
C ALA A 46 5.18 -0.66 9.78
N LYS A 47 5.56 0.62 9.69
CA LYS A 47 5.16 1.51 8.59
C LYS A 47 5.66 1.02 7.23
N TYR A 48 6.90 0.51 7.17
CA TYR A 48 7.45 -0.07 5.94
C TYR A 48 6.65 -1.30 5.48
N ASN A 49 6.33 -2.22 6.39
CA ASN A 49 5.60 -3.44 6.05
C ASN A 49 4.20 -3.14 5.52
N ASP A 50 3.49 -2.18 6.12
CA ASP A 50 2.19 -1.71 5.65
C ASP A 50 2.28 -1.09 4.24
N CYS A 51 3.20 -0.12 4.06
CA CYS A 51 3.48 0.50 2.77
C CYS A 51 3.80 -0.53 1.68
N LYS A 52 4.65 -1.51 1.99
CA LYS A 52 5.02 -2.59 1.07
C LYS A 52 3.81 -3.44 0.67
N ALA A 53 2.93 -3.78 1.60
CA ALA A 53 1.73 -4.56 1.33
C ALA A 53 0.76 -3.80 0.41
N ARG A 54 0.55 -2.51 0.69
CA ARG A 54 -0.29 -1.63 -0.13
C ARG A 54 0.28 -1.48 -1.55
N HIS A 55 1.58 -1.24 -1.68
CA HIS A 55 2.25 -1.18 -2.98
C HIS A 55 2.14 -2.49 -3.76
N ALA A 56 2.32 -3.65 -3.13
CA ALA A 56 2.16 -4.95 -3.78
C ALA A 56 0.73 -5.17 -4.30
N ALA A 57 -0.28 -4.75 -3.53
CA ALA A 57 -1.68 -4.82 -3.94
C ALA A 57 -2.00 -3.88 -5.11
N ILE A 58 -1.43 -2.68 -5.14
CA ILE A 58 -1.52 -1.77 -6.29
C ILE A 58 -0.92 -2.45 -7.53
N VAL A 59 0.34 -2.91 -7.46
CA VAL A 59 1.02 -3.58 -8.59
C VAL A 59 0.20 -4.74 -9.13
N LYS A 60 -0.45 -5.53 -8.27
CA LYS A 60 -1.33 -6.63 -8.67
C LYS A 60 -2.62 -6.15 -9.35
N ALA A 61 -3.17 -5.00 -8.96
CA ALA A 61 -4.40 -4.47 -9.52
C ALA A 61 -4.22 -3.84 -10.92
N ILE A 62 -3.02 -3.34 -11.23
CA ILE A 62 -2.68 -2.75 -12.54
C ILE A 62 -1.98 -3.71 -13.52
N LYS A 63 -1.53 -4.87 -13.06
CA LYS A 63 -0.93 -5.92 -13.89
C LYS A 63 -1.95 -6.97 -14.29
#